data_AF-A0A7W5EML9-F1
#
_entry.id   AF-A0A7W5EML9-F1
#
_cell.length_a   1.000
_cell.length_b   1.000
_cell.length_c   1.000
_cell.angle_alpha   90.00
_cell.angle_beta   90.00
_cell.angle_gamma   90.00
#
_symmetry.space_group_name_H-M   'P 1'
#
loop_
_entity.id
_entity.type
_entity.pdbx_description
1 polymer ?
#
loop_
_entity_poly.entity_id
_entity_poly.type
_entity_poly.pdbx_seq_one_letter_code
_entity_poly.pdbx_strand_id
1 'polypeptide(L)'
;MQRLSSLILAVVGVLYPFIVYFGMEHMSTPLFAMLLGAIWLIRAPALMRQPGGRWMLGAALVYCMFLAVSGESVVLRWYPSLICALLLCAFGLSLRYGPPMIERIARVTEPDLPPAAVRYTRKVTWVWAGFFAFNAITSGVLAVYSPLNLWTLYNGIIAYSIMGVLFAGEWLLRQRLRRRISDAPMNAAAQRLATHPWVEQAHAGYAGKLGAGMVVLLSAAGRMALLRHGRKGLVSELSTQAVDPADTELSAPRMWRFPDALPSVVTRRHVDTCLRQPLPVAPVILAERSTESGHVLELALPLDLACFADHFPEAPVLPGVVQVGWALDFAAARLGTPRQCRSMDALKFQSLLRPGDRVDLELTHDAEKQRLTFAWRRGQTHYSSARMQLETVGV
;
A
#
# COMPACT_ATOMS: atom_id res chain seq x y z
N MET A 1 3.73 25.31 11.12
CA MET A 1 2.57 26.22 11.21
C MET A 1 1.60 26.12 10.02
N GLN A 2 2.06 26.13 8.76
CA GLN A 2 1.18 26.10 7.56
C GLN A 2 0.29 24.84 7.40
N ARG A 3 0.78 23.66 7.81
CA ARG A 3 -0.02 22.41 7.79
C ARG A 3 -1.14 22.42 8.83
N LEU A 4 -0.86 23.00 10.01
CA LEU A 4 -1.83 23.10 11.11
C LEU A 4 -2.95 24.09 10.75
N SER A 5 -2.62 25.25 10.19
CA SER A 5 -3.63 26.22 9.74
C SER A 5 -4.50 25.67 8.61
N SER A 6 -3.93 24.89 7.69
CA SER A 6 -4.69 24.24 6.61
C SER A 6 -5.65 23.17 7.13
N LEU A 7 -5.23 22.38 8.12
CA LEU A 7 -6.07 21.38 8.78
C LEU A 7 -7.24 22.03 9.53
N ILE A 8 -6.97 23.07 10.33
CA ILE A 8 -8.00 23.80 11.08
C ILE A 8 -9.05 24.39 10.13
N LEU A 9 -8.62 24.99 9.02
CA LEU A 9 -9.54 25.56 8.03
C LEU A 9 -10.40 24.50 7.32
N ALA A 10 -9.85 23.31 7.06
CA ALA A 10 -10.62 22.20 6.53
C ALA A 10 -11.69 21.74 7.53
N VAL A 11 -11.31 21.60 8.80
CA VAL A 11 -12.25 21.26 9.89
C VAL A 11 -13.34 22.31 10.03
N VAL A 12 -12.99 23.60 10.05
CA VAL A 12 -13.95 24.71 10.09
C VAL A 12 -14.89 24.69 8.88
N GLY A 13 -14.38 24.40 7.69
CA GLY A 13 -15.20 24.27 6.48
C GLY A 13 -16.20 23.11 6.54
N VAL A 14 -15.79 21.95 7.05
CA VAL A 14 -16.68 20.78 7.26
C VAL A 14 -17.71 21.06 8.35
N LEU A 15 -17.32 21.76 9.41
CA LEU A 15 -18.22 22.11 10.52
C LEU A 15 -19.08 23.33 10.23
N TYR A 16 -18.94 23.98 9.07
CA TYR A 16 -19.63 25.22 8.74
C TYR A 16 -21.15 25.18 8.99
N PRO A 17 -21.91 24.14 8.56
CA PRO A 17 -23.36 24.07 8.83
C PRO A 17 -23.72 24.06 10.31
N PHE A 18 -22.85 23.51 11.17
CA PHE A 18 -23.01 23.52 12.63
C PHE A 18 -22.60 24.87 13.22
N ILE A 19 -21.52 25.47 12.71
CA ILE A 19 -21.08 26.82 13.11
C ILE A 19 -22.16 27.85 12.81
N VAL A 20 -22.85 27.76 11.67
CA VAL A 20 -23.99 28.63 11.35
C VAL A 20 -25.18 28.33 12.26
N TYR A 21 -25.47 27.05 12.53
CA TYR A 21 -26.55 26.65 13.44
C TYR A 21 -26.39 27.30 14.82
N PHE A 22 -25.25 27.08 15.48
CA PHE A 22 -24.97 27.62 16.81
C PHE A 22 -24.68 29.13 16.78
N GLY A 23 -24.00 29.61 15.74
CA GLY A 23 -23.58 31.00 15.61
C GLY A 23 -24.77 31.96 15.48
N MET A 24 -25.83 31.57 14.77
CA MET A 24 -27.03 32.38 14.66
C MET A 24 -27.87 32.42 15.94
N GLU A 25 -27.70 31.46 16.86
CA GLU A 25 -28.36 31.48 18.18
C GLU A 25 -27.66 32.44 19.16
N HIS A 26 -26.37 32.73 18.97
CA HIS A 26 -25.54 33.45 19.95
C HIS A 26 -24.97 34.78 19.45
N MET A 27 -24.99 35.06 18.13
CA MET A 27 -24.33 36.22 17.53
C MET A 27 -25.15 36.82 16.37
N SER A 28 -25.03 38.13 16.15
CA SER A 28 -25.68 38.79 15.02
C SER A 28 -24.96 38.51 13.70
N THR A 29 -25.70 38.45 12.59
CA THR A 29 -25.16 38.18 11.24
C THR A 29 -23.99 39.09 10.85
N PRO A 30 -24.03 40.42 11.11
CA PRO A 30 -22.93 41.31 10.74
C PRO A 30 -21.65 41.03 11.52
N LEU A 31 -21.76 40.71 12.82
CA LEU A 31 -20.61 40.33 13.65
C LEU A 31 -19.98 39.03 13.15
N PHE A 32 -20.81 38.05 12.81
CA PHE A 32 -20.35 36.80 12.20
C PHE A 32 -19.61 37.03 10.87
N ALA A 33 -20.14 37.91 10.01
CA ALA A 33 -19.53 38.28 8.74
C ALA A 33 -18.18 38.98 8.91
N MET A 34 -18.06 39.88 9.88
CA MET A 34 -16.79 40.56 10.21
C MET A 34 -15.73 39.57 10.69
N LEU A 35 -16.10 38.63 11.58
CA LEU A 35 -15.19 37.58 12.06
C LEU A 35 -14.73 36.67 10.90
N LEU A 36 -15.65 36.26 10.03
CA LEU A 36 -15.33 35.46 8.86
C LEU A 36 -14.41 36.23 7.88
N GLY A 37 -14.67 37.51 7.66
CA GLY A 37 -13.83 38.39 6.85
C GLY A 37 -12.42 38.54 7.43
N ALA A 38 -12.29 38.70 8.74
CA ALA A 38 -11.00 38.75 9.42
C ALA A 38 -10.20 37.45 9.24
N ILE A 39 -10.85 36.29 9.33
CA ILE A 39 -10.21 34.98 9.06
C ILE A 39 -9.68 34.92 7.62
N TRP A 40 -10.46 35.39 6.63
CA TRP A 40 -10.00 35.44 5.23
C TRP A 40 -8.84 36.41 5.01
N LEU A 41 -8.82 37.57 5.70
CA LEU A 41 -7.71 38.53 5.65
C LEU A 41 -6.44 37.97 6.29
N ILE A 42 -6.54 37.29 7.43
CA ILE A 42 -5.41 36.59 8.06
C ILE A 42 -4.83 35.54 7.09
N ARG A 43 -5.68 34.91 6.27
CA ARG A 43 -5.26 33.93 5.25
C ARG A 43 -4.74 34.56 3.96
N ALA A 44 -4.99 35.84 3.71
CA ALA A 44 -4.66 36.51 2.44
C ALA A 44 -3.20 36.28 1.99
N PRO A 45 -2.16 36.39 2.85
CA PRO A 45 -0.77 36.20 2.43
C PRO A 45 -0.46 34.78 1.92
N ALA A 46 -1.10 33.76 2.50
CA ALA A 46 -0.93 32.37 2.06
C ALA A 46 -1.67 32.11 0.75
N LEU A 47 -2.84 32.72 0.57
CA LEU A 47 -3.71 32.50 -0.58
C LEU A 47 -3.23 33.27 -1.82
N MET A 48 -2.65 34.46 -1.66
CA MET A 48 -2.07 35.22 -2.77
C MET A 48 -0.91 34.51 -3.46
N ARG A 49 -0.31 33.51 -2.81
CA ARG A 49 0.75 32.65 -3.39
C ARG A 49 0.21 31.47 -4.21
N GLN A 50 -1.10 31.21 -4.17
CA GLN A 50 -1.73 30.10 -4.90
C GLN A 50 -2.35 30.57 -6.22
N PRO A 51 -2.29 29.75 -7.29
CA PRO A 51 -2.96 30.07 -8.54
C PRO A 51 -4.47 30.21 -8.32
N GLY A 52 -5.04 31.35 -8.74
CA GLY A 52 -6.46 31.68 -8.52
C GLY A 52 -6.81 32.19 -7.13
N GLY A 53 -5.86 32.24 -6.19
CA GLY A 53 -6.15 32.63 -4.80
C GLY A 53 -6.59 34.09 -4.63
N ARG A 54 -6.13 35.00 -5.49
CA ARG A 54 -6.56 36.41 -5.48
C ARG A 54 -8.05 36.55 -5.80
N TRP A 55 -8.55 35.78 -6.77
CA TRP A 55 -9.97 35.73 -7.12
C TRP A 55 -10.81 35.13 -6.00
N MET A 56 -10.33 34.06 -5.37
CA MET A 56 -11.03 33.42 -4.24
C MET A 56 -11.11 34.34 -3.02
N LEU A 57 -10.03 35.06 -2.70
CA LEU A 57 -10.03 36.07 -1.64
C LEU A 57 -11.00 37.20 -1.94
N GLY A 58 -10.97 37.74 -3.16
CA GLY A 58 -11.88 38.80 -3.59
C GLY A 58 -13.35 38.39 -3.48
N ALA A 59 -13.70 37.21 -4.01
CA ALA A 59 -15.05 36.67 -3.91
C ALA A 59 -15.49 36.46 -2.45
N ALA A 60 -14.62 35.92 -1.61
CA ALA A 60 -14.90 35.72 -0.18
C ALA A 60 -15.12 37.04 0.57
N LEU A 61 -14.31 38.07 0.30
CA LEU A 61 -14.45 39.38 0.94
C LEU A 61 -15.71 40.12 0.45
N VAL A 62 -16.05 40.05 -0.85
CA VAL A 62 -17.32 40.59 -1.36
C VAL A 62 -18.51 39.90 -0.71
N TYR A 63 -18.46 38.57 -0.58
CA TYR A 63 -19.49 37.81 0.12
C TYR A 63 -19.62 38.20 1.60
N CYS A 64 -18.50 38.38 2.32
CA CYS A 64 -18.51 38.85 3.71
C CYS A 64 -19.03 40.28 3.84
N MET A 65 -18.67 41.17 2.91
CA MET A 65 -19.19 42.54 2.86
C MET A 65 -20.70 42.56 2.62
N PHE A 66 -21.18 41.77 1.67
CA PHE A 66 -22.61 41.64 1.40
C PHE A 66 -23.37 41.09 2.61
N LEU A 67 -22.83 40.09 3.30
CA LEU A 67 -23.38 39.57 4.57
C LEU A 67 -23.43 40.63 5.67
N ALA A 68 -22.37 41.42 5.81
CA ALA A 68 -22.28 42.47 6.83
C ALA A 68 -23.28 43.61 6.57
N VAL A 69 -23.49 43.99 5.31
CA VAL A 69 -24.39 45.07 4.91
C VAL A 69 -25.86 44.62 4.90
N SER A 70 -26.15 43.43 4.37
CA SER A 70 -27.52 42.92 4.32
C SER A 70 -28.07 42.55 5.70
N GLY A 71 -27.22 42.04 6.60
CA GLY A 71 -27.64 41.52 7.90
C GLY A 71 -28.50 40.26 7.83
N GLU A 72 -28.84 39.80 6.63
CA GLU A 72 -29.77 38.70 6.37
C GLU A 72 -29.12 37.36 6.66
N SER A 73 -29.65 36.68 7.69
CA SER A 73 -29.14 35.38 8.14
C SER A 73 -29.31 34.27 7.09
N VAL A 74 -30.28 34.43 6.19
CA VAL A 74 -30.53 33.50 5.07
C VAL A 74 -29.34 33.44 4.12
N VAL A 75 -28.59 34.53 3.96
CA VAL A 75 -27.42 34.57 3.06
C VAL A 75 -26.36 33.57 3.51
N LEU A 76 -26.15 33.37 4.82
CA LEU A 76 -25.21 32.35 5.34
C LEU A 76 -25.58 30.93 4.87
N ARG A 77 -26.87 30.65 4.70
CA ARG A 77 -27.36 29.33 4.30
C ARG A 77 -27.08 28.98 2.84
N TRP A 78 -26.75 29.97 2.01
CA TRP A 78 -26.44 29.77 0.59
C TRP A 78 -25.04 29.21 0.34
N TYR A 79 -24.14 29.27 1.32
CA TYR A 79 -22.75 28.84 1.14
C TYR A 79 -22.60 27.41 0.58
N PRO A 80 -23.27 26.36 1.10
CA PRO A 80 -23.16 25.01 0.52
C PRO A 80 -23.63 24.93 -0.93
N SER A 81 -24.69 25.67 -1.29
CA SER A 81 -25.20 25.74 -2.67
C SER A 81 -24.18 26.40 -3.60
N LEU A 82 -23.60 27.54 -3.20
CA LEU A 82 -22.60 28.26 -4.00
C LEU A 82 -21.34 27.42 -4.22
N ILE A 83 -20.85 26.73 -3.18
CA ILE A 83 -19.71 25.82 -3.31
C ILE A 83 -20.04 24.65 -4.24
N CYS A 84 -21.23 24.04 -4.13
CA CYS A 84 -21.63 22.97 -5.02
C CYS A 84 -21.80 23.44 -6.47
N ALA A 85 -22.31 24.66 -6.70
CA ALA A 85 -22.40 25.25 -8.03
C ALA A 85 -21.00 25.51 -8.62
N LEU A 86 -20.05 26.00 -7.82
CA LEU A 86 -18.66 26.17 -8.25
C LEU A 86 -18.01 24.82 -8.62
N LEU A 87 -18.20 23.79 -7.80
CA LEU A 87 -17.69 22.44 -8.07
C LEU A 87 -18.38 21.81 -9.29
N LEU A 88 -19.69 22.02 -9.45
CA LEU A 88 -20.42 21.62 -10.65
C LEU A 88 -19.83 22.26 -11.91
N CYS A 89 -19.56 23.57 -11.88
CA CYS A 89 -18.90 24.25 -12.99
C CYS A 89 -17.51 23.66 -13.25
N ALA A 90 -16.70 23.43 -12.21
CA ALA A 90 -15.36 22.87 -12.37
C ALA A 90 -15.40 21.45 -12.98
N PHE A 91 -16.27 20.58 -12.48
CA PHE A 91 -16.43 19.21 -12.99
C PHE A 91 -17.08 19.20 -14.38
N GLY A 92 -18.13 19.98 -14.60
CA GLY A 92 -18.83 20.10 -15.87
C GLY A 92 -17.97 20.68 -16.98
N LEU A 93 -17.24 21.77 -16.71
CA LEU A 93 -16.29 22.34 -17.67
C LEU A 93 -15.15 21.35 -17.96
N SER A 94 -14.69 20.56 -16.98
CA SER A 94 -13.67 19.54 -17.22
C SER A 94 -14.13 18.40 -18.13
N LEU A 95 -15.43 18.13 -18.24
CA LEU A 95 -15.98 17.14 -19.16
C LEU A 95 -15.94 17.63 -20.61
N ARG A 96 -16.09 18.95 -20.81
CA ARG A 96 -16.08 19.60 -22.13
C ARG A 96 -14.68 20.01 -22.57
N TYR A 97 -13.84 20.49 -21.65
CA TYR A 97 -12.54 21.07 -21.95
C TYR A 97 -11.41 20.30 -21.23
N GLY A 98 -10.71 19.47 -22.01
CA GLY A 98 -9.55 18.70 -21.54
C GLY A 98 -9.92 17.41 -20.79
N PRO A 99 -9.00 16.86 -19.97
CA PRO A 99 -9.25 15.65 -19.21
C PRO A 99 -10.24 15.94 -18.06
N PRO A 100 -11.22 15.04 -17.80
CA PRO A 100 -12.15 15.13 -16.68
C PRO A 100 -11.44 15.31 -15.33
N MET A 101 -12.06 15.99 -14.38
CA MET A 101 -11.45 16.28 -13.07
C MET A 101 -10.93 15.02 -12.36
N ILE A 102 -11.71 13.94 -12.38
CA ILE A 102 -11.30 12.67 -11.74
C ILE A 102 -10.12 12.03 -12.47
N GLU A 103 -10.01 12.20 -13.80
CA GLU A 103 -8.84 11.75 -14.54
C GLU A 103 -7.60 12.53 -14.13
N ARG A 104 -7.69 13.87 -14.01
CA ARG A 104 -6.57 14.71 -13.55
C ARG A 104 -6.06 14.24 -12.19
N ILE A 105 -6.98 13.97 -11.25
CA ILE A 105 -6.65 13.44 -9.92
C ILE A 105 -6.01 12.05 -10.02
N ALA A 106 -6.55 11.17 -10.86
CA ALA A 106 -5.98 9.83 -11.06
C ALA A 106 -4.57 9.88 -11.65
N ARG A 107 -4.31 10.81 -12.60
CA ARG A 107 -2.99 10.98 -13.23
C ARG A 107 -1.89 11.48 -12.30
N VAL A 108 -2.24 12.08 -11.15
CA VAL A 108 -1.25 12.41 -10.12
C VAL A 108 -0.59 11.16 -9.55
N THR A 109 -1.35 10.07 -9.43
CA THR A 109 -0.81 8.78 -8.93
C THR A 109 -0.33 7.89 -10.08
N GLU A 110 -1.01 7.90 -11.22
CA GLU A 110 -0.71 7.08 -12.39
C GLU A 110 -0.71 7.96 -13.65
N PRO A 111 0.45 8.55 -14.01
CA PRO A 111 0.55 9.47 -15.14
C PRO A 111 -0.08 8.92 -16.42
N ASP A 112 0.15 7.63 -16.70
CA ASP A 112 -0.34 6.92 -17.87
C ASP A 112 -1.52 6.00 -17.50
N LEU A 113 -2.73 6.52 -17.71
CA LEU A 113 -3.97 5.77 -17.50
C LEU A 113 -4.36 5.01 -18.77
N PRO A 114 -4.66 3.70 -18.68
CA PRO A 114 -5.10 2.93 -19.84
C PRO A 114 -6.45 3.46 -20.38
N PRO A 115 -6.74 3.32 -21.69
CA PRO A 115 -7.95 3.89 -22.30
C PRO A 115 -9.27 3.46 -21.66
N ALA A 116 -9.33 2.24 -21.10
CA ALA A 116 -10.49 1.78 -20.33
C ALA A 116 -10.68 2.57 -19.02
N ALA A 117 -9.59 2.91 -18.32
CA ALA A 117 -9.63 3.72 -17.11
C ALA A 117 -10.01 5.18 -17.43
N VAL A 118 -9.54 5.74 -18.55
CA VAL A 118 -9.93 7.07 -19.04
C VAL A 118 -11.45 7.17 -19.29
N ARG A 119 -12.04 6.17 -19.94
CA ARG A 119 -13.50 6.12 -20.14
C ARG A 119 -14.27 6.03 -18.81
N TYR A 120 -13.71 5.29 -17.86
CA TYR A 120 -14.28 5.15 -16.52
C TYR A 120 -14.23 6.46 -15.72
N THR A 121 -13.09 7.16 -15.67
CA THR A 121 -12.95 8.43 -14.93
C THR A 121 -13.89 9.51 -15.48
N ARG A 122 -14.19 9.50 -16.79
CA ARG A 122 -15.21 10.36 -17.39
C ARG A 122 -16.61 10.06 -16.86
N LYS A 123 -17.02 8.79 -16.76
CA LYS A 123 -18.31 8.39 -16.17
C LYS A 123 -18.40 8.81 -14.70
N VAL A 124 -17.33 8.60 -13.94
CA VAL A 124 -17.26 9.03 -12.53
C VAL A 124 -17.38 10.54 -12.39
N THR A 125 -16.75 11.31 -13.29
CA THR A 125 -16.87 12.78 -13.31
C THR A 125 -18.32 13.21 -13.58
N TRP A 126 -19.06 12.51 -14.45
CA TRP A 126 -20.50 12.74 -14.64
C TRP A 126 -21.32 12.48 -13.38
N VAL A 127 -21.03 11.39 -12.66
CA VAL A 127 -21.71 11.08 -11.38
C VAL A 127 -21.48 12.19 -10.36
N TRP A 128 -20.24 12.67 -10.23
CA TRP A 128 -19.93 13.81 -9.37
C TRP A 128 -20.62 15.11 -9.79
N ALA A 129 -20.64 15.41 -11.10
CA ALA A 129 -21.37 16.57 -11.60
C ALA A 129 -22.88 16.47 -11.28
N GLY A 130 -23.50 15.31 -11.51
CA GLY A 130 -24.90 15.07 -11.15
C GLY A 130 -25.16 15.25 -9.65
N PHE A 131 -24.28 14.72 -8.80
CA PHE A 131 -24.35 14.92 -7.36
C PHE A 131 -24.25 16.41 -6.98
N PHE A 132 -23.27 17.16 -7.53
CA PHE A 132 -23.14 18.59 -7.23
C PHE A 132 -24.34 19.40 -7.69
N ALA A 133 -24.94 19.08 -8.84
CA ALA A 133 -26.16 19.72 -9.30
C ALA A 133 -27.34 19.46 -8.35
N PHE A 134 -27.58 18.18 -8.02
CA PHE A 134 -28.63 17.81 -7.08
C PHE A 134 -28.43 18.45 -5.70
N ASN A 135 -27.20 18.45 -5.21
CA ASN A 135 -26.87 18.99 -3.89
C ASN A 135 -26.99 20.53 -3.88
N ALA A 136 -26.53 21.23 -4.93
CA ALA A 136 -26.69 22.68 -5.02
C ALA A 136 -28.17 23.10 -4.97
N ILE A 137 -29.01 22.42 -5.76
CA ILE A 137 -30.45 22.68 -5.79
C ILE A 137 -31.08 22.39 -4.43
N THR A 138 -30.82 21.20 -3.86
CA THR A 138 -31.42 20.79 -2.58
C THR A 138 -30.98 21.72 -1.44
N SER A 139 -29.69 22.02 -1.33
CA SER A 139 -29.17 22.97 -0.34
C SER A 139 -29.76 24.38 -0.52
N GLY A 140 -29.95 24.84 -1.76
CA GLY A 140 -30.58 26.13 -2.06
C GLY A 140 -32.06 26.17 -1.69
N VAL A 141 -32.82 25.12 -2.00
CA VAL A 141 -34.23 24.99 -1.60
C VAL A 141 -34.36 24.97 -0.08
N LEU A 142 -33.53 24.20 0.62
CA LEU A 142 -33.53 24.17 2.08
C LEU A 142 -33.11 25.51 2.69
N ALA A 143 -32.22 26.26 2.04
CA ALA A 143 -31.79 27.58 2.51
C ALA A 143 -32.95 28.58 2.56
N VAL A 144 -33.86 28.52 1.57
CA VAL A 144 -34.99 29.45 1.45
C VAL A 144 -36.22 28.97 2.23
N TYR A 145 -36.58 27.68 2.11
CA TYR A 145 -37.90 27.21 2.52
C TYR A 145 -37.91 26.37 3.80
N SER A 146 -36.76 25.99 4.35
CA SER A 146 -36.68 25.04 5.47
C SER A 146 -36.18 25.65 6.77
N PRO A 147 -36.60 25.09 7.93
CA PRO A 147 -36.05 25.45 9.21
C PRO A 147 -34.56 25.07 9.30
N LEU A 148 -33.84 25.79 10.17
CA LEU A 148 -32.38 25.70 10.28
C LEU A 148 -31.88 24.29 10.63
N ASN A 149 -32.61 23.56 11.47
CA ASN A 149 -32.31 22.18 11.85
C ASN A 149 -32.29 21.21 10.66
N LEU A 150 -33.27 21.29 9.75
CA LEU A 150 -33.32 20.46 8.54
C LEU A 150 -32.22 20.85 7.55
N TRP A 151 -31.97 22.16 7.40
CA TRP A 151 -30.86 22.64 6.59
C TRP A 151 -29.50 22.14 7.12
N THR A 152 -29.28 22.18 8.44
CA THR A 152 -28.04 21.71 9.08
C THR A 152 -27.92 20.20 9.03
N LEU A 153 -29.00 19.44 9.26
CA LEU A 153 -29.00 17.99 9.13
C LEU A 153 -28.60 17.56 7.71
N TYR A 154 -29.18 18.19 6.69
CA TYR A 154 -28.86 17.87 5.31
C TYR A 154 -27.42 18.25 4.95
N ASN A 155 -27.03 19.51 5.15
CA ASN A 155 -25.72 20.00 4.71
C ASN A 155 -24.56 19.55 5.60
N GLY A 156 -24.84 19.26 6.88
CA GLY A 156 -23.84 18.87 7.88
C GLY A 156 -23.71 17.37 8.09
N ILE A 157 -24.68 16.55 7.66
CA ILE A 157 -24.63 15.09 7.81
C ILE A 157 -24.94 14.41 6.48
N ILE A 158 -26.17 14.55 5.96
CA ILE A 158 -26.65 13.74 4.81
C ILE A 158 -25.77 13.94 3.57
N ALA A 159 -25.50 15.18 3.19
CA ALA A 159 -24.68 15.50 2.02
C ALA A 159 -23.26 14.90 2.15
N TYR A 160 -22.65 14.99 3.34
CA TYR A 160 -21.33 14.40 3.59
C TYR A 160 -21.37 12.86 3.61
N SER A 161 -22.45 12.24 4.11
CA SER A 161 -22.64 10.79 4.04
C SER A 161 -22.73 10.32 2.59
N ILE A 162 -23.50 11.01 1.74
CA ILE A 162 -23.60 10.69 0.30
C ILE A 162 -22.24 10.86 -0.37
N MET A 163 -21.52 11.96 -0.11
CA MET A 163 -20.15 12.15 -0.61
C MET A 163 -19.22 11.02 -0.17
N GLY A 164 -19.27 10.62 1.10
CA GLY A 164 -18.48 9.52 1.64
C GLY A 164 -18.76 8.19 0.94
N VAL A 165 -20.04 7.87 0.69
CA VAL A 165 -20.44 6.68 -0.06
C VAL A 165 -19.98 6.76 -1.52
N LEU A 166 -20.10 7.91 -2.18
CA LEU A 166 -19.61 8.10 -3.55
C LEU A 166 -18.10 7.90 -3.64
N PHE A 167 -17.32 8.45 -2.70
CA PHE A 167 -15.87 8.23 -2.64
C PHE A 167 -15.52 6.77 -2.38
N ALA A 168 -16.15 6.13 -1.39
CA ALA A 168 -15.89 4.73 -1.06
C ALA A 168 -16.27 3.80 -2.23
N GLY A 169 -17.43 4.05 -2.86
CA GLY A 169 -17.90 3.32 -4.04
C GLY A 169 -16.96 3.47 -5.23
N GLU A 170 -16.54 4.70 -5.53
CA GLU A 170 -15.57 4.99 -6.59
C GLU A 170 -14.24 4.26 -6.35
N TRP A 171 -13.74 4.31 -5.12
CA TRP A 171 -12.50 3.63 -4.74
C TRP A 171 -12.59 2.10 -4.89
N LEU A 172 -13.68 1.50 -4.43
CA LEU A 172 -13.94 0.06 -4.58
C LEU A 172 -14.04 -0.35 -6.06
N LEU A 173 -14.78 0.44 -6.86
CA LEU A 173 -14.93 0.20 -8.30
C LEU A 173 -13.61 0.36 -9.04
N ARG A 174 -12.79 1.37 -8.70
CA ARG A 174 -11.45 1.57 -9.26
C ARG A 174 -10.55 0.38 -8.96
N GLN A 175 -10.57 -0.15 -7.74
CA GLN A 175 -9.79 -1.36 -7.42
C GLN A 175 -10.26 -2.58 -8.23
N ARG A 176 -11.56 -2.78 -8.38
CA ARG A 176 -12.12 -3.88 -9.19
C ARG A 176 -11.76 -3.73 -10.66
N LEU A 177 -11.82 -2.51 -11.20
CA LEU A 177 -11.48 -2.22 -12.59
C LEU A 177 -10.01 -2.48 -12.87
N ARG A 178 -9.10 -2.06 -11.99
CA ARG A 178 -7.64 -2.32 -12.12
C ARG A 178 -7.34 -3.81 -12.18
N ARG A 179 -7.96 -4.60 -11.30
CA ARG A 179 -7.85 -6.06 -11.34
C ARG A 179 -8.31 -6.60 -12.69
N ARG A 180 -9.53 -6.25 -13.11
CA ARG A 180 -10.08 -6.73 -14.39
C ARG A 180 -9.25 -6.35 -15.62
N ILE A 181 -8.73 -5.12 -15.68
CA ILE A 181 -7.91 -4.65 -16.79
C ILE A 181 -6.60 -5.45 -16.85
N SER A 182 -6.01 -5.79 -15.70
CA SER A 182 -4.77 -6.56 -15.65
C SER A 182 -4.96 -8.06 -15.82
N ASP A 183 -6.14 -8.63 -15.53
CA ASP A 183 -6.34 -10.08 -15.51
C ASP A 183 -6.06 -10.76 -16.86
N ALA A 184 -6.65 -10.28 -17.97
CA ALA A 184 -6.47 -10.89 -19.28
C ALA A 184 -5.01 -10.84 -19.80
N PRO A 185 -4.35 -9.66 -19.87
CA PRO A 185 -2.96 -9.57 -20.33
C PRO A 185 -1.99 -10.31 -19.40
N MET A 186 -2.25 -10.32 -18.09
CA MET A 186 -1.40 -11.06 -17.15
C MET A 186 -1.61 -12.58 -17.28
N ASN A 187 -2.83 -13.07 -17.51
CA ASN A 187 -3.04 -14.50 -17.80
C ASN A 187 -2.34 -14.92 -19.10
N ALA A 188 -2.36 -14.07 -20.14
CA ALA A 188 -1.60 -14.31 -21.37
C ALA A 188 -0.08 -14.33 -21.10
N ALA A 189 0.42 -13.41 -20.26
CA ALA A 189 1.81 -13.42 -19.82
C ALA A 189 2.18 -14.71 -19.07
N ALA A 190 1.28 -15.24 -18.22
CA ALA A 190 1.50 -16.50 -17.51
C ALA A 190 1.56 -17.69 -18.49
N GLN A 191 0.73 -17.70 -19.53
CA GLN A 191 0.79 -18.72 -20.59
C GLN A 191 2.10 -18.66 -21.37
N ARG A 192 2.59 -17.46 -21.72
CA ARG A 192 3.92 -17.28 -22.36
C ARG A 192 5.07 -17.73 -21.47
N LEU A 193 4.97 -17.48 -20.16
CA LEU A 193 5.97 -17.95 -19.20
C LEU A 193 5.97 -19.47 -19.06
N ALA A 194 4.80 -20.11 -19.14
CA ALA A 194 4.68 -21.56 -19.02
C ALA A 194 5.43 -22.33 -20.14
N THR A 195 5.76 -21.68 -21.26
CA THR A 195 6.58 -22.28 -22.33
C THR A 195 8.09 -22.10 -22.09
N HIS A 196 8.50 -21.32 -21.09
CA HIS A 196 9.91 -21.04 -20.82
C HIS A 196 10.59 -22.20 -20.08
N PRO A 197 11.81 -22.64 -20.46
CA PRO A 197 12.47 -23.80 -19.84
C PRO A 197 12.69 -23.70 -18.32
N TRP A 198 12.77 -22.49 -17.79
CA TRP A 198 12.96 -22.24 -16.35
C TRP A 198 11.68 -22.32 -15.52
N VAL A 199 10.53 -22.43 -16.18
CA VAL A 199 9.21 -22.37 -15.54
C VAL A 199 8.58 -23.74 -15.60
N GLU A 200 8.16 -24.25 -14.45
CA GLU A 200 7.31 -25.44 -14.36
C GLU A 200 5.83 -25.04 -14.38
N GLN A 201 5.47 -24.01 -13.61
CA GLN A 201 4.11 -23.42 -13.59
C GLN A 201 4.20 -21.92 -13.38
N ALA A 202 3.29 -21.17 -14.01
CA ALA A 202 3.16 -19.72 -13.82
C ALA A 202 1.70 -19.33 -13.62
N HIS A 203 1.44 -18.49 -12.63
CA HIS A 203 0.11 -17.99 -12.33
C HIS A 203 0.11 -16.48 -12.10
N ALA A 204 -0.76 -15.80 -12.83
CA ALA A 204 -1.00 -14.37 -12.71
C ALA A 204 -1.89 -14.04 -11.50
N GLY A 205 -1.51 -12.98 -10.79
CA GLY A 205 -2.24 -12.49 -9.63
C GLY A 205 -2.18 -10.97 -9.47
N TYR A 206 -2.84 -10.47 -8.43
CA TYR A 206 -2.92 -9.05 -8.11
C TYR A 206 -2.56 -8.78 -6.64
N ALA A 207 -1.47 -8.04 -6.43
CA ALA A 207 -0.87 -7.71 -5.14
C ALA A 207 -1.44 -6.44 -4.49
N GLY A 208 -2.70 -6.09 -4.78
CA GLY A 208 -3.34 -4.89 -4.22
C GLY A 208 -2.71 -3.60 -4.72
N LYS A 209 -2.08 -2.82 -3.82
CA LYS A 209 -1.43 -1.55 -4.20
C LYS A 209 -0.15 -1.75 -5.02
N LEU A 210 0.51 -2.89 -4.86
CA LEU A 210 1.75 -3.23 -5.58
C LEU A 210 1.49 -3.59 -7.06
N GLY A 211 0.21 -3.78 -7.43
CA GLY A 211 -0.20 -4.05 -8.80
C GLY A 211 -0.22 -5.54 -9.16
N ALA A 212 -0.22 -5.83 -10.45
CA ALA A 212 -0.23 -7.20 -10.96
C ALA A 212 1.15 -7.87 -10.82
N GLY A 213 1.15 -9.19 -10.68
CA GLY A 213 2.35 -9.96 -10.45
C GLY A 213 2.23 -11.42 -10.86
N MET A 214 3.35 -12.12 -10.76
CA MET A 214 3.51 -13.52 -11.12
C MET A 214 4.00 -14.36 -9.95
N VAL A 215 3.35 -15.51 -9.76
CA VAL A 215 3.85 -16.59 -8.93
C VAL A 215 4.35 -17.67 -9.88
N VAL A 216 5.63 -18.02 -9.76
CA VAL A 216 6.32 -18.92 -10.68
C VAL A 216 6.92 -20.07 -9.90
N LEU A 217 6.48 -21.30 -10.19
CA LEU A 217 7.16 -22.51 -9.74
C LEU A 217 8.31 -22.78 -10.72
N LEU A 218 9.54 -22.76 -10.23
CA LEU A 218 10.73 -22.94 -11.05
C LEU A 218 10.98 -24.43 -11.33
N SER A 219 11.27 -24.74 -12.59
CA SER A 219 11.79 -26.05 -13.00
C SER A 219 13.21 -26.25 -12.44
N ALA A 220 13.77 -27.46 -12.58
CA ALA A 220 15.17 -27.71 -12.23
C ALA A 220 16.15 -26.75 -12.96
N ALA A 221 15.89 -26.47 -14.25
CA ALA A 221 16.68 -25.50 -15.01
C ALA A 221 16.53 -24.08 -14.46
N GLY A 222 15.32 -23.69 -14.04
CA GLY A 222 15.06 -22.39 -13.42
C GLY A 222 15.71 -22.21 -12.06
N ARG A 223 15.72 -23.25 -11.23
CA ARG A 223 16.48 -23.26 -9.97
C ARG A 223 17.97 -23.08 -10.24
N MET A 224 18.51 -23.73 -11.28
CA MET A 224 19.90 -23.54 -11.68
C MET A 224 20.20 -22.15 -12.24
N ALA A 225 19.24 -21.53 -12.94
CA ALA A 225 19.36 -20.14 -13.37
C ALA A 225 19.37 -19.19 -12.17
N LEU A 226 18.49 -19.40 -11.17
CA LEU A 226 18.49 -18.62 -9.93
C LEU A 226 19.83 -18.69 -9.20
N LEU A 227 20.46 -19.86 -9.13
CA LEU A 227 21.76 -20.01 -8.46
C LEU A 227 22.94 -19.38 -9.24
N ARG A 228 22.80 -19.21 -10.56
CA ARG A 228 23.86 -18.67 -11.44
C ARG A 228 23.75 -17.17 -11.69
N HIS A 229 22.53 -16.65 -11.75
CA HIS A 229 22.25 -15.26 -12.14
C HIS A 229 21.55 -14.46 -11.03
N GLY A 230 21.27 -15.12 -9.90
CA GLY A 230 20.49 -14.58 -8.80
C GLY A 230 19.08 -14.15 -9.19
N ARG A 231 18.41 -13.50 -8.24
CA ARG A 231 17.00 -13.11 -8.40
C ARG A 231 16.81 -12.07 -9.51
N LYS A 232 17.72 -11.10 -9.61
CA LYS A 232 17.63 -10.01 -10.58
C LYS A 232 17.74 -10.53 -12.02
N GLY A 233 18.73 -11.40 -12.29
CA GLY A 233 18.91 -12.01 -13.60
C GLY A 233 17.72 -12.90 -13.99
N LEU A 234 17.24 -13.72 -13.04
CA LEU A 234 16.05 -14.55 -13.24
C LEU A 234 14.81 -13.72 -13.61
N VAL A 235 14.51 -12.67 -12.83
CA VAL A 235 13.36 -11.79 -13.08
C VAL A 235 13.49 -11.05 -14.40
N SER A 236 14.70 -10.61 -14.76
CA SER A 236 14.93 -9.91 -16.04
C SER A 236 14.59 -10.78 -17.24
N GLU A 237 15.07 -12.03 -17.25
CA GLU A 237 14.79 -12.98 -18.34
C GLU A 237 13.29 -13.29 -18.43
N LEU A 238 12.68 -13.68 -17.30
CA LEU A 238 11.26 -14.03 -17.27
C LEU A 238 10.38 -12.83 -17.64
N SER A 239 10.73 -11.62 -17.19
CA SER A 239 9.99 -10.41 -17.56
C SER A 239 10.04 -10.17 -19.07
N THR A 240 11.16 -10.47 -19.73
CA THR A 240 11.31 -10.27 -21.19
C THR A 240 10.38 -11.22 -21.95
N GLN A 241 10.28 -12.48 -21.52
CA GLN A 241 9.36 -13.48 -22.10
C GLN A 241 7.88 -13.19 -21.77
N ALA A 242 7.61 -12.64 -20.58
CA ALA A 242 6.24 -12.39 -20.12
C ALA A 242 5.56 -11.23 -20.87
N VAL A 243 6.33 -10.22 -21.26
CA VAL A 243 5.82 -8.98 -21.86
C VAL A 243 5.32 -9.22 -23.28
N ASP A 244 4.16 -8.65 -23.58
CA ASP A 244 3.63 -8.55 -24.93
C ASP A 244 4.13 -7.24 -25.58
N PRO A 245 4.84 -7.28 -26.71
CA PRO A 245 5.30 -6.06 -27.39
C PRO A 245 4.16 -5.10 -27.77
N ALA A 246 2.94 -5.62 -27.98
CA ALA A 246 1.78 -4.79 -28.31
C ALA A 246 1.15 -4.12 -27.07
N ASP A 247 1.33 -4.69 -25.87
CA ASP A 247 0.67 -4.29 -24.62
C ASP A 247 1.64 -4.34 -23.42
N THR A 248 2.80 -3.69 -23.55
CA THR A 248 3.90 -3.77 -22.58
C THR A 248 3.51 -3.41 -21.16
N GLU A 249 2.75 -2.32 -20.97
CA GLU A 249 2.42 -1.81 -19.62
C GLU A 249 1.52 -2.74 -18.81
N LEU A 250 0.59 -3.42 -19.49
CA LEU A 250 -0.41 -4.28 -18.85
C LEU A 250 0.06 -5.74 -18.72
N SER A 251 1.03 -6.14 -19.55
CA SER A 251 1.60 -7.49 -19.56
C SER A 251 2.86 -7.62 -18.69
N ALA A 252 3.50 -6.51 -18.28
CA ALA A 252 4.67 -6.51 -17.42
C ALA A 252 4.33 -6.81 -15.94
N PRO A 253 4.79 -7.95 -15.37
CA PRO A 253 4.56 -8.25 -13.96
C PRO A 253 5.43 -7.38 -13.06
N ARG A 254 4.81 -6.70 -12.08
CA ARG A 254 5.53 -5.82 -11.13
C ARG A 254 6.02 -6.58 -9.90
N MET A 255 5.31 -7.63 -9.51
CA MET A 255 5.62 -8.46 -8.35
C MET A 255 5.96 -9.88 -8.79
N TRP A 256 6.98 -10.47 -8.17
CA TRP A 256 7.45 -11.83 -8.49
C TRP A 256 7.62 -12.65 -7.21
N ARG A 257 7.07 -13.87 -7.20
CA ARG A 257 7.25 -14.84 -6.12
C ARG A 257 7.67 -16.19 -6.68
N PHE A 258 8.59 -16.86 -5.99
CA PHE A 258 9.17 -18.13 -6.40
C PHE A 258 8.99 -19.16 -5.27
N PRO A 259 7.77 -19.67 -5.05
CA PRO A 259 7.55 -20.66 -4.01
C PRO A 259 8.23 -21.98 -4.37
N ASP A 260 8.60 -22.75 -3.35
CA ASP A 260 9.17 -24.09 -3.54
C ASP A 260 8.15 -25.12 -4.04
N ALA A 261 6.87 -24.91 -3.72
CA ALA A 261 5.76 -25.76 -4.11
C ALA A 261 4.47 -24.94 -4.22
N LEU A 262 3.55 -25.42 -5.04
CA LEU A 262 2.18 -24.91 -5.15
C LEU A 262 1.19 -25.99 -4.68
N PRO A 263 0.00 -25.60 -4.18
CA PRO A 263 -1.05 -26.56 -3.87
C PRO A 263 -1.51 -27.27 -5.15
N SER A 264 -2.02 -28.50 -5.02
CA SER A 264 -2.53 -29.29 -6.15
C SER A 264 -3.60 -28.57 -6.97
N VAL A 265 -4.41 -27.73 -6.30
CA VAL A 265 -5.35 -26.80 -6.95
C VAL A 265 -4.95 -25.37 -6.65
N VAL A 266 -4.43 -24.68 -7.65
CA VAL A 266 -4.03 -23.27 -7.55
C VAL A 266 -5.23 -22.38 -7.82
N THR A 267 -5.76 -21.79 -6.76
CA THR A 267 -6.85 -20.80 -6.86
C THR A 267 -6.29 -19.39 -6.96
N ARG A 268 -7.04 -18.46 -7.55
CA ARG A 268 -6.66 -17.04 -7.59
C ARG A 268 -6.38 -16.46 -6.20
N ARG A 269 -7.13 -16.90 -5.17
CA ARG A 269 -6.92 -16.47 -3.78
C ARG A 269 -5.55 -16.90 -3.26
N HIS A 270 -5.05 -18.08 -3.64
CA HIS A 270 -3.71 -18.53 -3.26
C HIS A 270 -2.64 -17.63 -3.89
N VAL A 271 -2.76 -17.36 -5.20
CA VAL A 271 -1.81 -16.51 -5.95
C VAL A 271 -1.79 -15.09 -5.38
N ASP A 272 -2.95 -14.46 -5.23
CA ASP A 272 -3.05 -13.09 -4.70
C ASP A 272 -2.54 -12.99 -3.25
N THR A 273 -2.74 -14.04 -2.44
CA THR A 273 -2.20 -14.08 -1.06
C THR A 273 -0.68 -14.17 -1.07
N CYS A 274 -0.11 -15.06 -1.88
CA CYS A 274 1.34 -15.23 -2.02
C CYS A 274 2.02 -13.92 -2.47
N LEU A 275 1.46 -13.23 -3.46
CA LEU A 275 1.99 -11.95 -3.96
C LEU A 275 1.94 -10.80 -2.93
N ARG A 276 0.99 -10.85 -1.99
CA ARG A 276 0.82 -9.80 -0.95
C ARG A 276 1.66 -10.02 0.29
N GLN A 277 2.08 -11.26 0.54
CA GLN A 277 2.93 -11.57 1.68
C GLN A 277 4.33 -10.97 1.48
N PRO A 278 4.99 -10.51 2.56
CA PRO A 278 6.40 -10.18 2.49
C PRO A 278 7.23 -11.40 2.07
N LEU A 279 8.46 -11.15 1.60
CA LEU A 279 9.41 -12.24 1.36
C LEU A 279 9.73 -12.94 2.69
N PRO A 280 9.95 -14.26 2.70
CA PRO A 280 10.33 -14.99 3.90
C PRO A 280 11.64 -14.42 4.46
N VAL A 281 11.74 -14.31 5.79
CA VAL A 281 12.96 -13.85 6.49
C VAL A 281 13.57 -14.95 7.38
N ALA A 282 12.99 -16.15 7.33
CA ALA A 282 13.37 -17.31 8.13
C ALA A 282 13.27 -18.59 7.28
N PRO A 283 13.99 -19.66 7.62
CA PRO A 283 13.85 -20.94 6.95
C PRO A 283 12.53 -21.60 7.36
N VAL A 284 12.07 -22.55 6.54
CA VAL A 284 10.89 -23.38 6.87
C VAL A 284 11.37 -24.61 7.63
N ILE A 285 10.77 -24.89 8.78
CA ILE A 285 11.05 -26.12 9.53
C ILE A 285 10.25 -27.26 8.91
N LEU A 286 10.95 -28.31 8.48
CA LEU A 286 10.36 -29.51 7.90
C LEU A 286 10.12 -30.60 8.95
N ALA A 287 11.08 -30.79 9.85
CA ALA A 287 11.02 -31.77 10.93
C ALA A 287 11.93 -31.35 12.09
N GLU A 288 11.62 -31.86 13.28
CA GLU A 288 12.41 -31.61 14.48
C GLU A 288 12.57 -32.92 15.25
N ARG A 289 13.76 -33.13 15.83
CA ARG A 289 14.06 -34.29 16.68
C ARG A 289 14.88 -33.87 17.89
N SER A 290 14.52 -34.37 19.06
CA SER A 290 15.31 -34.21 20.28
C SER A 290 16.34 -35.32 20.39
N THR A 291 17.53 -35.00 20.86
CA THR A 291 18.57 -35.96 21.24
C THR A 291 18.84 -35.86 22.73
N GLU A 292 19.58 -36.80 23.32
CA GLU A 292 19.86 -36.82 24.77
C GLU A 292 20.51 -35.52 25.29
N SER A 293 21.24 -34.80 24.44
CA SER A 293 21.99 -33.59 24.81
C SER A 293 21.72 -32.39 23.88
N GLY A 294 20.70 -32.46 23.03
CA GLY A 294 20.50 -31.48 21.97
C GLY A 294 19.19 -31.56 21.19
N HIS A 295 19.14 -30.82 20.09
CA HIS A 295 18.06 -30.83 19.12
C HIS A 295 18.62 -30.80 17.72
N VAL A 296 17.92 -31.43 16.78
CA VAL A 296 18.22 -31.31 15.35
C VAL A 296 16.98 -30.89 14.58
N LEU A 297 17.15 -29.87 13.75
CA LEU A 297 16.09 -29.28 12.92
C LEU A 297 16.39 -29.55 11.45
N GLU A 298 15.47 -30.20 10.76
CA GLU A 298 15.49 -30.24 9.30
C GLU A 298 14.84 -28.96 8.77
N LEU A 299 15.60 -28.17 8.03
CA LEU A 299 15.24 -26.85 7.55
C LEU A 299 15.29 -26.82 6.02
N ALA A 300 14.35 -26.11 5.40
CA ALA A 300 14.40 -25.73 4.00
C ALA A 300 14.61 -24.21 3.88
N LEU A 301 15.55 -23.80 3.03
CA LEU A 301 15.78 -22.41 2.70
C LEU A 301 14.87 -22.00 1.53
N PRO A 302 13.89 -21.10 1.72
CA PRO A 302 13.02 -20.67 0.64
C PRO A 302 13.81 -20.08 -0.53
N LEU A 303 13.39 -20.38 -1.77
CA LEU A 303 14.04 -19.83 -2.97
C LEU A 303 14.05 -18.29 -2.99
N ASP A 304 13.00 -17.66 -2.47
CA ASP A 304 12.81 -16.21 -2.43
C ASP A 304 13.03 -15.59 -1.04
N LEU A 305 13.79 -16.26 -0.17
CA LEU A 305 14.21 -15.72 1.12
C LEU A 305 14.86 -14.33 0.95
N ALA A 306 14.42 -13.37 1.78
CA ALA A 306 14.69 -11.94 1.58
C ALA A 306 16.19 -11.61 1.47
N CYS A 307 17.05 -12.25 2.27
CA CYS A 307 18.49 -11.96 2.24
C CYS A 307 19.17 -12.34 0.91
N PHE A 308 18.62 -13.28 0.15
CA PHE A 308 19.17 -13.66 -1.16
C PHE A 308 18.98 -12.60 -2.23
N ALA A 309 18.10 -11.62 -2.02
CA ALA A 309 17.91 -10.53 -2.97
C ALA A 309 19.18 -9.67 -3.10
N ASP A 310 19.88 -9.46 -1.97
CA ASP A 310 20.99 -8.51 -1.88
C ASP A 310 22.33 -9.19 -1.54
N HIS A 311 22.34 -10.50 -1.23
CA HIS A 311 23.54 -11.21 -0.78
C HIS A 311 23.72 -12.56 -1.50
N PHE A 312 24.43 -12.64 -2.62
CA PHE A 312 24.84 -11.53 -3.50
C PHE A 312 23.94 -11.53 -4.74
N PRO A 313 23.77 -10.37 -5.43
CA PRO A 313 22.80 -10.25 -6.52
C PRO A 313 22.94 -11.28 -7.65
N GLU A 314 24.15 -11.76 -7.94
CA GLU A 314 24.44 -12.76 -9.00
C GLU A 314 24.73 -14.16 -8.44
N ALA A 315 25.08 -14.25 -7.15
CA ALA A 315 25.45 -15.49 -6.46
C ALA A 315 24.77 -15.51 -5.08
N PRO A 316 23.46 -15.82 -5.03
CA PRO A 316 22.69 -15.77 -3.79
C PRO A 316 23.21 -16.80 -2.79
N VAL A 317 23.52 -16.35 -1.58
CA VAL A 317 24.12 -17.15 -0.51
C VAL A 317 23.68 -16.66 0.85
N LEU A 318 23.45 -17.57 1.79
CA LEU A 318 22.96 -17.24 3.11
C LEU A 318 24.10 -16.61 3.92
N PRO A 319 23.97 -15.36 4.38
CA PRO A 319 25.04 -14.71 5.13
C PRO A 319 25.39 -15.49 6.39
N GLY A 320 26.69 -15.59 6.72
CA GLY A 320 27.15 -16.33 7.90
C GLY A 320 26.53 -15.81 9.21
N VAL A 321 26.36 -14.49 9.32
CA VAL A 321 25.70 -13.85 10.48
C VAL A 321 24.24 -14.29 10.66
N VAL A 322 23.53 -14.57 9.56
CA VAL A 322 22.15 -15.08 9.61
C VAL A 322 22.13 -16.53 10.09
N GLN A 323 23.10 -17.35 9.64
CA GLN A 323 23.25 -18.74 10.12
C GLN A 323 23.49 -18.80 11.63
N VAL A 324 24.33 -17.92 12.16
CA VAL A 324 24.60 -17.81 13.62
C VAL A 324 23.36 -17.33 14.36
N GLY A 325 22.73 -16.24 13.90
CA GLY A 325 21.53 -15.69 14.52
C GLY A 325 20.41 -16.72 14.62
N TRP A 326 20.13 -17.45 13.54
CA TRP A 326 19.15 -18.53 13.56
C TRP A 326 19.54 -19.68 14.50
N ALA A 327 20.81 -20.05 14.57
CA ALA A 327 21.25 -21.07 15.52
C ALA A 327 20.98 -20.66 16.99
N LEU A 328 21.25 -19.40 17.34
CA LEU A 328 20.94 -18.83 18.66
C LEU A 328 19.43 -18.78 18.92
N ASP A 329 18.63 -18.29 17.97
CA ASP A 329 17.18 -18.19 18.11
C ASP A 329 16.51 -19.56 18.26
N PHE A 330 16.92 -20.53 17.43
CA PHE A 330 16.39 -21.88 17.48
C PHE A 330 16.81 -22.62 18.75
N ALA A 331 18.05 -22.43 19.22
CA ALA A 331 18.51 -22.99 20.49
C ALA A 331 17.76 -22.38 21.67
N ALA A 332 17.55 -21.05 21.69
CA ALA A 332 16.82 -20.40 22.76
C ALA A 332 15.40 -20.94 22.91
N ALA A 333 14.71 -21.16 21.79
CA ALA A 333 13.35 -21.68 21.79
C ALA A 333 13.21 -23.14 22.23
N ARG A 334 14.27 -23.96 22.15
CA ARG A 334 14.22 -25.43 22.34
C ARG A 334 15.04 -25.93 23.52
N LEU A 335 16.19 -25.33 23.74
CA LEU A 335 17.16 -25.68 24.78
C LEU A 335 17.14 -24.71 25.97
N GLY A 336 16.27 -23.69 25.93
CA GLY A 336 16.17 -22.69 26.99
C GLY A 336 17.41 -21.79 27.13
N THR A 337 18.22 -21.65 26.07
CA THR A 337 19.43 -20.83 26.09
C THR A 337 19.11 -19.34 25.87
N PRO A 338 20.02 -18.42 26.25
CA PRO A 338 19.97 -17.03 25.79
C PRO A 338 20.05 -16.94 24.26
N ARG A 339 19.53 -15.84 23.70
CA ARG A 339 19.64 -15.50 22.26
C ARG A 339 20.94 -14.78 21.90
N GLN A 340 21.79 -14.53 22.88
CA GLN A 340 23.05 -13.80 22.72
C GLN A 340 24.22 -14.64 23.23
N CYS A 341 25.38 -14.44 22.62
CA CYS A 341 26.63 -15.06 23.02
C CYS A 341 27.69 -13.98 23.25
N ARG A 342 28.58 -14.22 24.22
CA ARG A 342 29.72 -13.33 24.53
C ARG A 342 30.89 -13.53 23.58
N SER A 343 31.13 -14.78 23.18
CA SER A 343 32.20 -15.14 22.25
C SER A 343 31.78 -16.31 21.37
N MET A 344 32.44 -16.40 20.22
CA MET A 344 32.31 -17.51 19.29
C MET A 344 33.71 -18.08 19.02
N ASP A 345 33.89 -19.35 19.36
CA ASP A 345 35.10 -20.11 19.14
C ASP A 345 34.93 -21.08 17.97
N ALA A 346 36.01 -21.26 17.20
CA ALA A 346 36.07 -22.21 16.09
C ALA A 346 34.92 -22.08 15.06
N LEU A 347 34.44 -20.85 14.80
CA LEU A 347 33.48 -20.58 13.74
C LEU A 347 34.13 -20.88 12.38
N LYS A 348 33.55 -21.84 11.65
CA LYS A 348 34.03 -22.26 10.33
C LYS A 348 32.88 -22.28 9.34
N PHE A 349 33.06 -21.64 8.18
CA PHE A 349 32.19 -21.76 7.01
C PHE A 349 32.93 -22.58 5.95
N GLN A 350 32.49 -23.82 5.74
CA GLN A 350 33.14 -24.79 4.86
C GLN A 350 32.43 -24.92 3.50
N SER A 351 31.11 -24.69 3.45
CA SER A 351 30.31 -24.75 2.23
C SER A 351 29.20 -23.71 2.26
N LEU A 352 28.77 -23.29 1.08
CA LEU A 352 27.76 -22.24 0.90
C LEU A 352 26.36 -22.80 1.03
N LEU A 353 25.51 -22.13 1.82
CA LEU A 353 24.07 -22.36 1.83
C LEU A 353 23.39 -21.45 0.80
N ARG A 354 22.58 -22.04 -0.08
CA ARG A 354 22.01 -21.42 -1.27
C ARG A 354 20.47 -21.53 -1.27
N PRO A 355 19.78 -20.72 -2.10
CA PRO A 355 18.33 -20.83 -2.28
C PRO A 355 17.87 -22.27 -2.59
N GLY A 356 16.88 -22.75 -1.84
CA GLY A 356 16.29 -24.09 -2.03
C GLY A 356 17.02 -25.21 -1.28
N ASP A 357 18.15 -24.95 -0.62
CA ASP A 357 18.87 -25.99 0.12
C ASP A 357 18.02 -26.55 1.26
N ARG A 358 18.15 -27.85 1.48
CA ARG A 358 17.63 -28.56 2.65
C ARG A 358 18.79 -28.99 3.54
N VAL A 359 18.73 -28.63 4.81
CA VAL A 359 19.85 -28.81 5.75
C VAL A 359 19.35 -29.16 7.14
N ASP A 360 20.17 -29.90 7.86
CA ASP A 360 20.04 -30.20 9.27
C ASP A 360 20.83 -29.17 10.10
N LEU A 361 20.17 -28.50 11.03
CA LEU A 361 20.79 -27.69 12.08
C LEU A 361 20.82 -28.50 13.37
N GLU A 362 22.01 -28.96 13.74
CA GLU A 362 22.27 -29.64 15.00
C GLU A 362 22.65 -28.61 16.07
N LEU A 363 22.01 -28.71 17.24
CA LEU A 363 22.19 -27.82 18.38
C LEU A 363 22.46 -28.66 19.62
N THR A 364 23.54 -28.37 20.33
CA THR A 364 23.90 -29.06 21.58
C THR A 364 24.25 -28.04 22.63
N HIS A 365 23.61 -28.12 23.81
CA HIS A 365 23.83 -27.18 24.91
C HIS A 365 24.47 -27.91 26.09
N ASP A 366 25.63 -27.41 26.50
CA ASP A 366 26.36 -27.82 27.71
C ASP A 366 26.06 -26.78 28.80
N ALA A 367 25.08 -27.09 29.66
CA ALA A 367 24.59 -26.16 30.68
C ALA A 367 25.63 -25.85 31.77
N GLU A 368 26.50 -26.80 32.12
CA GLU A 368 27.58 -26.58 33.09
C GLU A 368 28.59 -25.55 32.57
N LYS A 369 28.93 -25.64 31.28
CA LYS A 369 29.90 -24.73 30.65
C LYS A 369 29.26 -23.52 29.97
N GLN A 370 27.93 -23.39 30.04
CA GLN A 370 27.15 -22.35 29.35
C GLN A 370 27.54 -22.22 27.87
N ARG A 371 27.67 -23.36 27.19
CA ARG A 371 28.24 -23.43 25.84
C ARG A 371 27.26 -24.08 24.88
N LEU A 372 26.94 -23.35 23.82
CA LEU A 372 26.12 -23.83 22.71
C LEU A 372 27.02 -24.23 21.54
N THR A 373 26.88 -25.44 21.04
CA THR A 373 27.50 -25.86 19.79
C THR A 373 26.43 -25.97 18.73
N PHE A 374 26.68 -25.40 17.55
CA PHE A 374 25.83 -25.62 16.38
C PHE A 374 26.61 -26.21 15.21
N ALA A 375 25.93 -26.99 14.39
CA ALA A 375 26.44 -27.45 13.10
C ALA A 375 25.32 -27.50 12.05
N TRP A 376 25.57 -26.85 10.91
CA TRP A 376 24.75 -26.94 9.70
C TRP A 376 25.32 -28.03 8.79
N ARG A 377 24.54 -29.06 8.52
CA ARG A 377 24.95 -30.26 7.77
C ARG A 377 23.86 -30.73 6.81
N ARG A 378 24.23 -31.53 5.83
CA ARG A 378 23.28 -32.37 5.08
C ARG A 378 23.98 -33.64 4.63
N GLY A 379 23.57 -34.78 5.17
CA GLY A 379 24.30 -36.04 4.93
C GLY A 379 25.77 -35.90 5.35
N GLN A 380 26.69 -36.09 4.39
CA GLN A 380 28.14 -35.98 4.63
C GLN A 380 28.69 -34.55 4.45
N THR A 381 27.88 -33.60 3.98
CA THR A 381 28.32 -32.23 3.70
C THR A 381 28.21 -31.36 4.94
N HIS A 382 29.29 -30.65 5.26
CA HIS A 382 29.35 -29.68 6.35
C HIS A 382 29.32 -28.25 5.77
N TYR A 383 28.36 -27.43 6.21
CA TYR A 383 28.22 -26.05 5.76
C TYR A 383 28.91 -25.10 6.71
N SER A 384 28.50 -25.10 7.97
CA SER A 384 29.11 -24.27 9.00
C SER A 384 28.96 -24.88 10.38
N SER A 385 29.83 -24.47 11.30
CA SER A 385 29.76 -24.90 12.70
C SER A 385 30.48 -23.91 13.59
N ALA A 386 30.04 -23.77 14.83
CA ALA A 386 30.75 -23.01 15.85
C ALA A 386 30.46 -23.53 17.26
N ARG A 387 31.29 -23.10 18.21
CA ARG A 387 31.03 -23.20 19.64
C ARG A 387 30.86 -21.78 20.16
N MET A 388 29.80 -21.53 20.90
CA MET A 388 29.43 -20.19 21.35
C MET A 388 29.32 -20.18 22.87
N GLN A 389 30.00 -19.23 23.49
CA GLN A 389 29.87 -19.00 24.92
C GLN A 389 28.64 -18.14 25.16
N LEU A 390 27.63 -18.70 25.82
CA LEU A 390 26.37 -18.02 26.09
C LEU A 390 26.54 -16.96 27.19
N GLU A 391 25.71 -15.94 27.16
CA GLU A 391 25.61 -15.01 28.30
C GLU A 391 25.01 -15.72 29.51
N THR A 392 25.59 -15.52 30.69
CA THR A 392 24.90 -15.91 31.93
C THR A 392 23.66 -15.03 32.07
N VAL A 393 22.48 -15.65 32.16
CA VAL A 393 21.25 -14.96 32.56
C VAL A 393 21.49 -14.45 33.97
N GLY A 394 21.74 -13.14 34.11
CA GLY A 394 21.81 -12.50 35.42
C GLY A 394 20.45 -12.64 36.10
N VAL A 395 20.45 -13.18 37.32
CA VAL A 395 19.30 -13.12 38.23
C VAL A 395 19.02 -11.68 38.62
#